data_AF-A0AAD7K2N8-F1
#
_entry.id   AF-A0AAD7K2N8-F1
#
_cell.length_a   1.000
_cell.length_b   1.000
_cell.length_c   1.000
_cell.angle_alpha   90.00
_cell.angle_beta   90.00
_cell.angle_gamma   90.00
#
_symmetry.space_group_name_H-M   'P 1'
#
loop_
_entity.id
_entity.type
_entity.pdbx_description
1 polymer ?
#
loop_
_entity_poly.entity_id
_entity_poly.type
_entity_poly.pdbx_seq_one_letter_code
_entity_poly.pdbx_strand_id
1 'polypeptide(L)'
;MSASRVLLSRCPKGFKADTSSGLGIRPDNYEFGEDEYNVYTALCDLRFLHTPRARIVLQYGGVIARLGRSQVSDDDFFTGFGEDIYDVGDCLWDGTSGFAYWHDKLSDHEIDLLCGVYHVDTSITDPEQTSTVSWWPKPHVWARGSLDGAWWTLQCDDWFQRRLDQFERGVYKPTRQSQWRHNLKFRKEVKQCWDGYERVAESIVLSMTDGSRS
;
A
#
# COMPACT_ATOMS: atom_id res chain seq x y z
N MET A 1 22.22 -13.30 -32.66
CA MET A 1 22.79 -13.28 -31.30
C MET A 1 21.67 -12.90 -30.36
N SER A 2 21.34 -13.83 -29.45
CA SER A 2 20.10 -13.84 -28.65
C SER A 2 20.14 -12.79 -27.54
N ALA A 3 19.10 -11.96 -27.45
CA ALA A 3 18.92 -11.01 -26.35
C ALA A 3 18.49 -11.78 -25.09
N SER A 4 19.41 -11.95 -24.15
CA SER A 4 19.13 -12.55 -22.85
C SER A 4 18.20 -11.65 -22.04
N ARG A 5 16.98 -12.13 -21.85
CA ARG A 5 15.99 -11.62 -20.91
C ARG A 5 16.56 -11.79 -19.50
N VAL A 6 16.93 -10.70 -18.82
CA VAL A 6 17.33 -10.74 -17.41
C VAL A 6 16.09 -11.15 -16.61
N LEU A 7 16.06 -12.41 -16.20
CA LEU A 7 15.08 -12.92 -15.25
C LEU A 7 15.46 -12.34 -13.88
N LEU A 8 14.61 -11.48 -13.34
CA LEU A 8 14.59 -11.19 -11.91
C LEU A 8 14.33 -12.51 -11.18
N SER A 9 15.38 -13.18 -10.73
CA SER A 9 15.28 -14.40 -9.93
C SER A 9 14.65 -14.02 -8.60
N ARG A 10 13.38 -14.42 -8.40
CA ARG A 10 12.67 -14.24 -7.14
C ARG A 10 13.38 -15.00 -6.03
N CYS A 11 13.41 -14.38 -4.84
CA CYS A 11 13.80 -15.02 -3.59
C CYS A 11 12.99 -16.33 -3.38
N PRO A 12 13.58 -17.38 -2.76
CA PRO A 12 12.92 -18.67 -2.59
C PRO A 12 11.57 -18.55 -1.87
N LYS A 13 10.54 -19.18 -2.45
CA LYS A 13 9.21 -19.28 -1.86
C LYS A 13 9.28 -20.16 -0.62
N GLY A 14 8.94 -19.61 0.56
CA GLY A 14 8.93 -20.38 1.79
C GLY A 14 8.59 -19.62 3.08
N PHE A 15 8.68 -18.28 3.11
CA PHE A 15 8.18 -17.52 4.25
C PHE A 15 6.66 -17.45 4.19
N LYS A 16 5.98 -18.30 4.97
CA LYS A 16 4.57 -18.10 5.30
C LYS A 16 4.53 -16.96 6.31
N ALA A 17 4.13 -15.77 5.86
CA ALA A 17 3.74 -14.70 6.77
C ALA A 17 2.68 -15.28 7.73
N ASP A 18 2.92 -15.08 9.02
CA ASP A 18 2.04 -15.48 10.10
C ASP A 18 0.61 -15.02 9.78
N THR A 19 -0.33 -15.95 9.79
CA THR A 19 -1.76 -15.73 9.52
C THR A 19 -2.45 -14.84 10.57
N SER A 20 -1.70 -14.34 11.57
CA SER A 20 -2.13 -13.31 12.52
C SER A 20 -1.82 -11.86 12.07
N SER A 21 -1.76 -11.58 10.76
CA SER A 21 -1.55 -10.21 10.26
C SER A 21 -2.77 -9.31 10.47
N GLY A 22 -2.57 -8.04 10.88
CA GLY A 22 -3.65 -7.05 11.05
C GLY A 22 -4.13 -6.84 12.49
N LEU A 23 -5.36 -6.33 12.65
CA LEU A 23 -5.98 -5.94 13.94
C LEU A 23 -6.77 -7.08 14.60
N GLY A 24 -6.63 -8.30 14.08
CA GLY A 24 -7.27 -9.52 14.58
C GLY A 24 -8.50 -9.95 13.78
N ILE A 25 -9.18 -10.97 14.31
CA ILE A 25 -10.34 -11.61 13.69
C ILE A 25 -11.63 -11.07 14.31
N ARG A 26 -12.67 -10.93 13.51
CA ARG A 26 -14.03 -10.55 13.90
C ARG A 26 -15.04 -11.56 13.33
N PRO A 27 -16.14 -11.85 14.03
CA PRO A 27 -17.20 -12.71 13.49
C PRO A 27 -17.86 -12.07 12.28
N ASP A 28 -18.51 -12.89 11.45
CA ASP A 28 -19.33 -12.35 10.35
C ASP A 28 -20.40 -11.40 10.89
N ASN A 29 -20.69 -10.34 10.13
CA ASN A 29 -21.62 -9.27 10.50
C ASN A 29 -21.25 -8.51 11.78
N TYR A 30 -19.99 -8.55 12.23
CA TYR A 30 -19.51 -7.66 13.30
C TYR A 30 -19.81 -6.19 12.97
N GLU A 31 -20.43 -5.49 13.91
CA GLU A 31 -20.70 -4.06 13.82
C GLU A 31 -19.49 -3.30 14.34
N PHE A 32 -18.80 -2.59 13.44
CA PHE A 32 -17.67 -1.75 13.81
C PHE A 32 -18.18 -0.38 14.25
N GLY A 33 -17.57 0.17 15.30
CA GLY A 33 -17.91 1.47 15.86
C GLY A 33 -16.70 2.39 16.04
N GLU A 34 -16.96 3.46 16.78
CA GLU A 34 -15.97 4.46 17.15
C GLU A 34 -14.82 3.85 17.97
N ASP A 35 -15.14 2.96 18.90
CA ASP A 35 -14.15 2.30 19.76
C ASP A 35 -13.12 1.51 18.95
N GLU A 36 -13.54 0.74 17.94
CA GLU A 36 -12.60 0.01 17.07
C GLU A 36 -11.72 0.95 16.27
N TYR A 37 -12.27 2.07 15.80
CA TYR A 37 -11.52 3.07 15.05
C TYR A 37 -10.47 3.75 15.95
N ASN A 38 -10.85 4.11 17.18
CA ASN A 38 -9.95 4.69 18.18
C ASN A 38 -8.84 3.72 18.61
N VAL A 39 -9.18 2.43 18.76
CA VAL A 39 -8.17 1.39 19.02
C VAL A 39 -7.21 1.25 17.84
N TYR A 40 -7.72 1.27 16.60
CA TYR A 40 -6.89 1.24 15.40
C TYR A 40 -5.91 2.41 15.33
N THR A 41 -6.38 3.65 15.54
CA THR A 41 -5.52 4.84 15.47
C THR A 41 -4.45 4.81 16.56
N ALA A 42 -4.84 4.49 17.80
CA ALA A 42 -3.91 4.34 18.90
C ALA A 42 -2.84 3.26 18.65
N LEU A 43 -3.22 2.13 18.01
CA LEU A 43 -2.27 1.09 17.64
C LEU A 43 -1.31 1.52 16.53
N CYS A 44 -1.76 2.31 15.56
CA CYS A 44 -0.88 2.87 14.53
C CYS A 44 0.16 3.79 15.14
N ASP A 45 -0.28 4.72 16.00
CA ASP A 45 0.60 5.68 16.68
C ASP A 45 1.62 4.96 17.57
N LEU A 46 1.14 4.06 18.44
CA LEU A 46 1.99 3.37 19.42
C LEU A 46 2.96 2.37 18.78
N ARG A 47 2.53 1.62 17.77
CA ARG A 47 3.33 0.51 17.23
C ARG A 47 4.19 0.90 16.05
N PHE A 48 3.91 2.01 15.38
CA PHE A 48 4.58 2.32 14.12
C PHE A 48 4.88 3.81 13.91
N LEU A 49 3.89 4.70 13.94
CA LEU A 49 4.04 6.08 13.45
C LEU A 49 4.99 6.96 14.30
N HIS A 50 5.24 6.59 15.56
CA HIS A 50 6.23 7.26 16.43
C HIS A 50 7.58 6.53 16.51
N THR A 51 7.89 5.69 15.53
CA THR A 51 9.21 5.02 15.43
C THR A 51 10.04 5.64 14.31
N PRO A 52 11.38 5.56 14.34
CA PRO A 52 12.22 6.01 13.21
C PRO A 52 11.87 5.33 11.88
N ARG A 53 11.34 4.10 11.94
CA ARG A 53 10.88 3.32 10.78
C ARG A 53 9.65 3.95 10.10
N ALA A 54 8.92 4.82 10.79
CA ALA A 54 7.76 5.50 10.23
C ALA A 54 8.07 6.34 8.99
N ARG A 55 9.33 6.80 8.80
CA ARG A 55 9.76 7.53 7.60
C ARG A 55 9.42 6.81 6.29
N ILE A 56 9.39 5.47 6.29
CA ILE A 56 9.11 4.64 5.11
C ILE A 56 7.69 4.91 4.58
N VAL A 57 6.75 5.27 5.45
CA VAL A 57 5.38 5.65 5.08
C VAL A 57 5.38 6.82 4.09
N LEU A 58 6.26 7.80 4.27
CA LEU A 58 6.38 8.95 3.38
C LEU A 58 6.97 8.57 2.00
N GLN A 59 7.67 7.44 1.89
CA GLN A 59 8.27 6.95 0.63
C GLN A 59 7.27 6.21 -0.27
N TYR A 60 6.16 5.68 0.27
CA TYR A 60 5.16 4.91 -0.50
C TYR A 60 4.25 5.77 -1.38
N GLY A 61 3.95 7.01 -0.96
CA GLY A 61 2.90 7.83 -1.58
C GLY A 61 1.47 7.37 -1.24
N GLY A 62 0.50 7.92 -1.96
CA GLY A 62 -0.91 7.57 -1.84
C GLY A 62 -1.47 7.71 -0.41
N VAL A 63 -2.41 6.84 -0.07
CA VAL A 63 -3.12 6.89 1.22
C VAL A 63 -2.19 6.62 2.40
N ILE A 64 -1.22 5.70 2.25
CA ILE A 64 -0.25 5.39 3.30
C ILE A 64 0.53 6.65 3.67
N ALA A 65 1.15 7.33 2.69
CA ALA A 65 1.88 8.56 2.95
C ALA A 65 0.97 9.63 3.57
N ARG A 66 -0.30 9.71 3.15
CA ARG A 66 -1.25 10.68 3.71
C ARG A 66 -1.57 10.41 5.18
N LEU A 67 -1.70 9.14 5.58
CA LEU A 67 -1.90 8.74 6.98
C LEU A 67 -0.70 9.09 7.86
N GLY A 68 0.52 8.90 7.36
CA GLY A 68 1.72 9.23 8.12
C GLY A 68 2.08 10.72 8.13
N ARG A 69 1.59 11.52 7.18
CA ARG A 69 2.13 12.87 6.95
C ARG A 69 2.05 13.81 8.16
N SER A 70 1.01 13.70 8.98
CA SER A 70 0.84 14.52 10.19
C SER A 70 1.51 13.94 11.43
N GLN A 71 1.85 12.64 11.41
CA GLN A 71 2.38 11.92 12.57
C GLN A 71 3.90 11.73 12.52
N VAL A 72 4.47 11.63 11.32
CA VAL A 72 5.91 11.48 11.10
C VAL A 72 6.57 12.84 11.06
N SER A 73 7.56 13.07 11.93
CA SER A 73 8.32 14.32 11.93
C SER A 73 9.19 14.42 10.68
N ASP A 74 9.41 15.64 10.19
CA ASP A 74 10.33 15.87 9.07
C ASP A 74 11.79 15.53 9.47
N ASP A 75 12.12 15.56 10.76
CA ASP A 75 13.45 15.20 11.29
C ASP A 75 13.72 13.69 11.20
N ASP A 76 12.70 12.85 11.45
CA ASP A 76 12.83 11.39 11.36
C ASP A 76 13.09 10.91 9.93
N PHE A 77 12.67 11.69 8.92
CA PHE A 77 12.88 11.37 7.50
C PHE A 77 14.36 11.29 7.12
N PHE A 78 15.21 12.09 7.77
CA PHE A 78 16.65 12.14 7.46
C PHE A 78 17.49 11.12 8.24
N THR A 79 16.86 10.30 9.08
CA THR A 79 17.56 9.19 9.75
C THR A 79 17.91 8.10 8.72
N GLY A 80 19.17 7.65 8.72
CA GLY A 80 19.65 6.63 7.79
C GLY A 80 18.90 5.30 7.91
N PHE A 81 19.21 4.36 7.01
CA PHE A 81 18.57 3.05 6.95
C PHE A 81 18.60 2.31 8.30
N GLY A 82 17.53 1.58 8.60
CA GLY A 82 17.49 0.71 9.77
C GLY A 82 18.39 -0.51 9.54
N GLU A 83 18.81 -1.18 10.62
CA GLU A 83 19.58 -2.42 10.51
C GLU A 83 18.76 -3.55 9.84
N ASP A 84 17.43 -3.45 9.89
CA ASP A 84 16.46 -4.38 9.30
C ASP A 84 16.30 -4.26 7.78
N ILE A 85 16.98 -3.30 7.13
CA ILE A 85 16.92 -3.12 5.67
C ILE A 85 17.34 -4.38 4.90
N TYR A 86 18.24 -5.20 5.47
CA TYR A 86 18.69 -6.43 4.86
C TYR A 86 17.65 -7.57 4.96
N ASP A 87 16.73 -7.49 5.91
CA ASP A 87 15.71 -8.51 6.16
C ASP A 87 14.38 -8.17 5.45
N VAL A 88 14.01 -6.89 5.42
CA VAL A 88 12.67 -6.42 4.98
C VAL A 88 12.74 -5.55 3.72
N GLY A 89 13.89 -4.97 3.42
CA GLY A 89 14.09 -4.08 2.28
C GLY A 89 14.13 -4.79 0.93
N ASP A 90 13.88 -4.03 -0.14
CA ASP A 90 14.09 -4.50 -1.50
C ASP A 90 15.54 -4.26 -1.92
N CYS A 91 16.15 -5.27 -2.56
CA CYS A 91 17.52 -5.20 -3.06
C CYS A 91 17.55 -5.20 -4.59
N LEU A 92 18.16 -4.17 -5.17
CA LEU A 92 18.47 -4.08 -6.58
C LEU A 92 19.95 -4.42 -6.79
N TRP A 93 20.20 -5.62 -7.29
CA TRP A 93 21.53 -6.08 -7.67
C TRP A 93 21.83 -5.74 -9.13
N ASP A 94 22.92 -5.02 -9.39
CA ASP A 94 23.25 -4.60 -10.77
C ASP A 94 23.98 -5.68 -11.58
N GLY A 95 24.37 -6.80 -10.96
CA GLY A 95 24.98 -7.95 -11.63
C GLY A 95 26.41 -7.75 -12.15
N THR A 96 26.91 -6.51 -12.23
CA THR A 96 28.03 -6.13 -13.09
C THR A 96 29.14 -5.40 -12.34
N SER A 97 28.78 -4.52 -11.40
CA SER A 97 29.72 -3.74 -10.60
C SER A 97 30.04 -4.39 -9.25
N GLY A 98 29.28 -5.41 -8.86
CA GLY A 98 29.37 -6.02 -7.53
C GLY A 98 28.72 -5.17 -6.43
N PHE A 99 28.01 -4.09 -6.77
CA PHE A 99 27.23 -3.28 -5.84
C PHE A 99 25.75 -3.70 -5.82
N ALA A 100 25.16 -3.57 -4.63
CA ALA A 100 23.73 -3.72 -4.37
C ALA A 100 23.15 -2.40 -3.87
N TYR A 101 21.99 -2.00 -4.38
CA TYR A 101 21.22 -0.89 -3.84
C TYR A 101 20.09 -1.45 -2.99
N TRP A 102 19.93 -0.91 -1.79
CA TRP A 102 18.89 -1.31 -0.86
C TRP A 102 17.87 -0.19 -0.69
N HIS A 103 16.61 -0.57 -0.61
CA HIS A 103 15.50 0.34 -0.39
C HIS A 103 14.62 -0.18 0.75
N ASP A 104 14.35 0.70 1.72
CA ASP A 104 13.43 0.39 2.81
C ASP A 104 12.02 0.11 2.25
N LYS A 105 11.31 -0.82 2.91
CA LYS A 105 9.98 -1.23 2.50
C LYS A 105 9.13 -1.56 3.72
N LEU A 106 7.85 -1.22 3.66
CA LEU A 106 6.86 -1.69 4.62
C LEU A 106 6.57 -3.16 4.37
N SER A 107 6.65 -3.96 5.42
CA SER A 107 6.15 -5.33 5.43
C SER A 107 4.63 -5.36 5.25
N ASP A 108 4.10 -6.51 4.82
CA ASP A 108 2.66 -6.69 4.67
C ASP A 108 1.91 -6.48 6.00
N HIS A 109 2.54 -6.83 7.13
CA HIS A 109 1.99 -6.60 8.48
C HIS A 109 1.87 -5.12 8.82
N GLU A 110 2.86 -4.30 8.44
CA GLU A 110 2.83 -2.85 8.65
C GLU A 110 1.78 -2.19 7.75
N ILE A 111 1.68 -2.65 6.50
CA ILE A 111 0.60 -2.22 5.59
C ILE A 111 -0.77 -2.59 6.18
N ASP A 112 -0.93 -3.80 6.73
CA ASP A 112 -2.17 -4.25 7.37
C ASP A 112 -2.52 -3.39 8.59
N LEU A 113 -1.54 -3.07 9.44
CA LEU A 113 -1.71 -2.17 10.58
C LEU A 113 -2.14 -0.78 10.10
N LEU A 114 -1.38 -0.15 9.21
CA LEU A 114 -1.62 1.22 8.74
C LEU A 114 -2.97 1.36 8.03
N CYS A 115 -3.35 0.37 7.22
CA CYS A 115 -4.65 0.35 6.55
C CYS A 115 -5.81 -0.06 7.48
N GLY A 116 -5.51 -0.52 8.69
CA GLY A 116 -6.50 -0.93 9.68
C GLY A 116 -7.28 -2.18 9.25
N VAL A 117 -6.56 -3.24 8.89
CA VAL A 117 -7.13 -4.48 8.36
C VAL A 117 -7.63 -5.38 9.49
N TYR A 118 -8.87 -5.86 9.37
CA TYR A 118 -9.41 -6.96 10.17
C TYR A 118 -9.72 -8.15 9.27
N HIS A 119 -9.58 -9.35 9.82
CA HIS A 119 -10.11 -10.57 9.22
C HIS A 119 -11.52 -10.80 9.73
N VAL A 120 -12.42 -11.17 8.84
CA VAL A 120 -13.82 -11.46 9.14
C VAL A 120 -14.11 -12.88 8.71
N ASP A 121 -14.62 -13.68 9.63
CA ASP A 121 -15.03 -15.06 9.32
C ASP A 121 -16.10 -15.04 8.23
N THR A 122 -15.93 -15.83 7.17
CA THR A 122 -16.93 -15.90 6.09
C THR A 122 -17.67 -17.21 6.02
N SER A 123 -17.31 -18.18 6.85
CA SER A 123 -18.00 -19.45 6.91
C SER A 123 -18.10 -19.97 8.34
N ILE A 124 -19.23 -20.59 8.64
CA ILE A 124 -19.49 -21.25 9.94
C ILE A 124 -18.78 -22.62 9.99
N THR A 125 -18.50 -23.22 8.83
CA THR A 125 -18.03 -24.60 8.68
C THR A 125 -16.52 -24.74 8.43
N ASP A 126 -15.88 -23.71 7.90
CA ASP A 126 -14.46 -23.65 7.58
C ASP A 126 -13.84 -22.37 8.19
N PRO A 127 -13.13 -22.50 9.32
CA PRO A 127 -12.48 -21.37 9.99
C PRO A 127 -11.30 -20.78 9.20
N GLU A 128 -10.80 -21.45 8.14
CA GLU A 128 -9.75 -20.88 7.28
C GLU A 128 -10.32 -19.91 6.23
N GLN A 129 -11.63 -19.96 5.97
CA GLN A 129 -12.27 -19.06 5.00
C GLN A 129 -12.57 -17.70 5.66
N THR A 130 -11.61 -16.78 5.56
CA THR A 130 -11.73 -15.40 6.04
C THR A 130 -11.75 -14.40 4.89
N SER A 131 -12.43 -13.27 5.10
CA SER A 131 -12.39 -12.09 4.22
C SER A 131 -11.75 -10.94 4.97
N THR A 132 -11.19 -9.97 4.24
CA THR A 132 -10.57 -8.79 4.86
C THR A 132 -11.43 -7.55 4.69
N VAL A 133 -11.56 -6.79 5.76
CA VAL A 133 -12.10 -5.43 5.77
C VAL A 133 -11.04 -4.47 6.27
N SER A 134 -11.07 -3.22 5.82
CA SER A 134 -10.07 -2.24 6.25
C SER A 134 -10.63 -0.82 6.35
N TRP A 135 -10.05 -0.03 7.25
CA TRP A 135 -10.37 1.40 7.38
C TRP A 135 -9.89 2.21 6.18
N TRP A 136 -8.77 1.83 5.58
CA TRP A 136 -8.20 2.48 4.40
C TRP A 136 -7.87 1.45 3.31
N PRO A 137 -7.87 1.83 2.02
CA PRO A 137 -7.52 0.90 0.95
C PRO A 137 -6.03 0.57 1.01
N LYS A 138 -5.69 -0.71 0.83
CA LYS A 138 -4.30 -1.14 0.68
C LYS A 138 -3.63 -0.50 -0.54
N PRO A 139 -2.29 -0.32 -0.55
CA PRO A 139 -1.56 0.28 -1.66
C PRO A 139 -1.87 -0.33 -3.02
N HIS A 140 -1.91 -1.66 -3.15
CA HIS A 140 -2.21 -2.32 -4.42
C HIS A 140 -3.66 -2.14 -4.89
N VAL A 141 -4.58 -1.77 -3.99
CA VAL A 141 -5.97 -1.46 -4.33
C VAL A 141 -6.09 -0.01 -4.74
N TRP A 142 -5.43 0.89 -4.01
CA TRP A 142 -5.29 2.30 -4.39
C TRP A 142 -4.66 2.43 -5.77
N ALA A 143 -3.56 1.70 -6.01
CA ALA A 143 -2.77 1.74 -7.23
C ALA A 143 -3.50 1.30 -8.51
N ARG A 144 -4.64 0.63 -8.36
CA ARG A 144 -5.52 0.23 -9.48
C ARG A 144 -6.70 1.16 -9.66
N GLY A 145 -6.83 2.13 -8.77
CA GLY A 145 -7.88 3.13 -8.77
C GLY A 145 -7.54 4.33 -9.63
N SER A 146 -8.53 5.19 -9.83
CA SER A 146 -8.41 6.42 -10.61
C SER A 146 -7.70 7.57 -9.92
N LEU A 147 -7.41 7.41 -8.63
CA LEU A 147 -6.75 8.40 -7.79
C LEU A 147 -5.25 8.08 -7.60
N ASP A 148 -4.77 7.00 -8.21
CA ASP A 148 -3.34 6.69 -8.25
C ASP A 148 -2.67 7.44 -9.42
N GLY A 149 -2.27 8.68 -9.14
CA GLY A 149 -1.43 9.47 -10.03
C GLY A 149 0.02 9.47 -9.56
N ALA A 150 0.91 10.06 -10.38
CA ALA A 150 2.33 10.23 -10.01
C ALA A 150 2.53 11.15 -8.78
N TRP A 151 1.52 11.92 -8.39
CA TRP A 151 1.52 12.75 -7.18
C TRP A 151 0.12 12.82 -6.56
N TRP A 152 0.06 13.24 -5.29
CA TRP A 152 -1.19 13.45 -4.58
C TRP A 152 -1.91 14.69 -5.12
N THR A 153 -3.09 14.51 -5.71
CA THR A 153 -3.87 15.59 -6.33
C THR A 153 -4.95 16.13 -5.39
N LEU A 154 -5.55 17.28 -5.73
CA LEU A 154 -6.70 17.83 -5.00
C LEU A 154 -7.88 16.83 -4.94
N GLN A 155 -8.07 16.00 -5.96
CA GLN A 155 -9.12 14.97 -5.95
C GLN A 155 -8.83 13.86 -4.92
N CYS A 156 -7.54 13.56 -4.71
CA CYS A 156 -7.10 12.62 -3.67
C CYS A 156 -7.38 13.21 -2.28
N ASP A 157 -7.10 14.51 -2.08
CA ASP A 157 -7.46 15.22 -0.85
C ASP A 157 -8.97 15.23 -0.62
N ASP A 158 -9.77 15.61 -1.61
CA ASP A 158 -11.24 15.60 -1.50
C ASP A 158 -11.77 14.22 -1.13
N TRP A 159 -11.20 13.15 -1.69
CA TRP A 159 -11.57 11.78 -1.37
C TRP A 159 -11.19 11.42 0.07
N PHE A 160 -9.98 11.78 0.50
CA PHE A 160 -9.47 11.47 1.82
C PHE A 160 -10.24 12.22 2.91
N GLN A 161 -10.46 13.52 2.72
CA GLN A 161 -11.25 14.37 3.63
C GLN A 161 -12.69 13.89 3.73
N ARG A 162 -13.36 13.55 2.61
CA ARG A 162 -14.71 12.96 2.64
C ARG A 162 -14.78 11.67 3.45
N ARG A 163 -13.69 10.91 3.52
CA ARG A 163 -13.62 9.70 4.35
C ARG A 163 -13.39 10.04 5.82
N LEU A 164 -12.56 11.02 6.15
CA LEU A 164 -12.44 11.53 7.51
C LEU A 164 -13.77 12.09 8.02
N ASP A 165 -14.47 12.89 7.21
CA ASP A 165 -15.80 13.44 7.52
C ASP A 165 -16.83 12.33 7.86
N GLN A 166 -16.68 11.13 7.27
CA GLN A 166 -17.55 10.00 7.61
C GLN A 166 -17.31 9.55 9.04
N PHE A 167 -16.05 9.44 9.46
CA PHE A 167 -15.71 9.07 10.83
C PHE A 167 -16.16 10.14 11.82
N GLU A 168 -15.97 11.43 11.51
CA GLU A 168 -16.44 12.54 12.36
C GLU A 168 -17.96 12.56 12.53
N ARG A 169 -18.71 12.08 11.53
CA ARG A 169 -20.18 11.97 11.57
C ARG A 169 -20.68 10.67 12.20
N GLY A 170 -19.79 9.85 12.75
CA GLY A 170 -20.14 8.58 13.39
C GLY A 170 -20.33 7.40 12.43
N VAL A 171 -19.91 7.53 11.16
CA VAL A 171 -20.05 6.47 10.14
C VAL A 171 -18.78 5.63 10.10
N TYR A 172 -18.67 4.69 11.03
CA TYR A 172 -17.53 3.78 11.15
C TYR A 172 -17.74 2.48 10.38
N LYS A 173 -17.49 2.51 9.07
CA LYS A 173 -17.64 1.32 8.21
C LYS A 173 -16.35 0.92 7.51
N PRO A 174 -15.58 -0.06 8.04
CA PRO A 174 -14.48 -0.62 7.31
C PRO A 174 -15.01 -1.33 6.06
N THR A 175 -14.24 -1.30 5.00
CA THR A 175 -14.71 -1.67 3.66
C THR A 175 -13.99 -2.92 3.19
N ARG A 176 -14.73 -3.84 2.55
CA ARG A 176 -14.17 -5.05 1.95
C ARG A 176 -13.28 -4.70 0.76
N GLN A 177 -12.25 -5.50 0.51
CA GLN A 177 -11.33 -5.29 -0.63
C GLN A 177 -12.05 -5.17 -1.98
N SER A 178 -13.10 -5.97 -2.21
CA SER A 178 -13.90 -5.91 -3.44
C SER A 178 -14.65 -4.58 -3.60
N GLN A 179 -15.17 -4.05 -2.50
CA GLN A 179 -15.88 -2.78 -2.47
C GLN A 179 -14.92 -1.60 -2.63
N TRP A 180 -13.70 -1.70 -2.09
CA TRP A 180 -12.66 -0.73 -2.37
C TRP A 180 -12.34 -0.62 -3.86
N ARG A 181 -12.14 -1.77 -4.53
CA ARG A 181 -11.91 -1.82 -5.98
C ARG A 181 -13.05 -1.22 -6.78
N HIS A 182 -14.28 -1.36 -6.32
CA HIS A 182 -15.44 -0.75 -6.96
C HIS A 182 -15.45 0.78 -6.77
N ASN A 183 -15.26 1.25 -5.54
CA ASN A 183 -15.35 2.67 -5.17
C ASN A 183 -14.21 3.52 -5.74
N LEU A 184 -13.03 2.93 -5.93
CA LEU A 184 -11.85 3.62 -6.46
C LEU A 184 -11.71 3.47 -7.98
N LYS A 185 -12.55 2.66 -8.61
CA LYS A 185 -12.44 2.35 -10.05
C LYS A 185 -12.56 3.62 -10.88
N PHE A 186 -11.78 3.67 -11.96
CA PHE A 186 -12.01 4.63 -13.04
C PHE A 186 -13.46 4.60 -13.52
N ARG A 187 -14.00 5.79 -13.76
CA ARG A 187 -15.15 5.94 -14.67
C ARG A 187 -14.76 5.33 -16.02
N LYS A 188 -15.71 4.65 -16.67
CA LYS A 188 -15.43 3.84 -17.87
C LYS A 188 -14.79 4.69 -18.98
N GLU A 189 -15.23 5.93 -19.10
CA GLU A 189 -14.79 6.92 -20.08
C GLU A 189 -13.34 7.32 -19.83
N VAL A 190 -12.98 7.58 -18.58
CA VAL A 190 -11.61 7.99 -18.18
C VAL A 190 -10.63 6.83 -18.37
N LYS A 191 -11.06 5.59 -18.07
CA LYS A 191 -10.21 4.42 -18.23
C LYS A 191 -9.71 4.26 -19.66
N GLN A 192 -10.56 4.46 -20.66
CA GLN A 192 -10.18 4.31 -22.06
C GLN A 192 -9.13 5.35 -22.47
N CYS A 193 -9.28 6.59 -22.01
CA CYS A 193 -8.26 7.64 -22.23
C CYS A 193 -6.95 7.29 -21.52
N TRP A 194 -7.00 6.80 -20.28
CA TRP A 194 -5.82 6.41 -19.50
C TRP A 194 -5.04 5.26 -20.16
N ASP A 195 -5.72 4.17 -20.52
CA ASP A 195 -5.12 3.02 -21.21
C ASP A 195 -4.54 3.44 -22.58
N GLY A 196 -5.09 4.48 -23.21
CA GLY A 196 -4.54 5.09 -24.43
C GLY A 196 -3.28 5.91 -24.15
N TYR A 197 -3.29 6.72 -23.10
CA TYR A 197 -2.16 7.53 -22.65
C TYR A 197 -0.96 6.65 -22.28
N GLU A 198 -1.15 5.61 -21.46
CA GLU A 198 -0.06 4.70 -21.05
C GLU A 198 0.60 4.04 -22.26
N ARG A 199 -0.19 3.54 -23.22
CA ARG A 199 0.35 2.96 -24.46
C ARG A 199 1.23 3.94 -25.25
N VAL A 200 0.81 5.20 -25.35
CA VAL A 200 1.60 6.23 -26.04
C VAL A 200 2.86 6.55 -25.24
N ALA A 201 2.75 6.72 -23.93
CA ALA A 201 3.89 6.99 -23.06
C ALA A 201 4.94 5.87 -23.10
N GLU A 202 4.53 4.61 -23.00
CA GLU A 202 5.42 3.44 -23.14
C GLU A 202 6.15 3.45 -24.48
N SER A 203 5.44 3.77 -25.58
CA SER A 203 6.05 3.81 -26.91
C SER A 203 7.13 4.89 -27.04
N ILE A 204 6.91 6.05 -26.42
CA ILE A 204 7.87 7.15 -26.39
C ILE A 204 9.11 6.74 -25.59
N VAL A 205 8.93 6.18 -24.39
CA VAL A 205 10.05 5.75 -23.54
C VAL A 205 10.91 4.70 -24.26
N LEU A 206 10.30 3.70 -24.89
CA LEU A 206 11.03 2.68 -25.65
C LEU A 206 11.81 3.29 -26.82
N SER A 207 11.20 4.20 -27.57
CA SER A 207 11.86 4.89 -28.69
C SER A 207 13.07 5.73 -28.26
N MET A 208 13.02 6.32 -27.06
CA MET A 208 14.15 7.07 -26.49
C MET A 208 15.29 6.15 -26.06
N THR A 209 14.98 4.95 -25.53
CA THR A 209 16.00 3.98 -25.12
C THR A 209 16.72 3.35 -26.31
N ASP A 210 16.05 3.10 -27.43
CA ASP A 210 16.66 2.55 -28.64
C ASP A 210 17.56 3.56 -29.37
N GLY A 211 17.24 4.86 -29.31
CA GLY A 211 18.06 5.94 -29.90
C GLY A 211 19.39 6.22 -29.18
N SER A 212 19.56 5.73 -27.95
CA SER A 212 20.79 5.91 -27.15
C SER A 212 21.86 4.82 -27.34
N ARG A 213 21.64 3.88 -28.28
CA ARG A 213 22.57 2.78 -28.61
C ARG A 213 23.34 2.96 -29.93
N SER A 214 23.28 4.14 -30.56
CA SER A 214 24.07 4.47 -31.77
C SER A 214 25.39 5.15 -31.46
#